data_AF-A0A7L0JDZ8-F1
#
_entry.id   AF-A0A7L0JDZ8-F1
#
_cell.length_a   1.000
_cell.length_b   1.000
_cell.length_c   1.000
_cell.angle_alpha   90.00
_cell.angle_beta   90.00
_cell.angle_gamma   90.00
#
_symmetry.space_group_name_H-M   'P 1'
#
loop_
_entity.id
_entity.type
_entity.pdbx_description
1 polymer ?
#
loop_
_entity_poly.entity_id
_entity_poly.type
_entity_poly.pdbx_seq_one_letter_code
_entity_poly.pdbx_strand_id
1 'polypeptide(L)'
;MLENCILLSLFAKENLGRMSEEQLNRYDRLINEPSNDWDIYYWATEAKPAPAEFEHDVLDMLREFAKNRNREQRLRQPDLEYLFEPPR
;
A
#
# COMPACT_ATOMS: atom_id res chain seq x y z
N MET A 1 11.14 7.20 -3.31
CA MET A 1 10.52 7.80 -4.52
C MET A 1 9.17 8.43 -4.14
N LEU A 2 8.80 9.60 -4.68
CA LEU A 2 7.59 10.32 -4.24
C LEU A 2 6.30 9.54 -4.53
N GLU A 3 6.24 8.87 -5.68
CA GLU A 3 5.11 8.09 -6.15
C GLU A 3 4.75 6.96 -5.18
N ASN A 4 5.75 6.20 -4.73
CA ASN A 4 5.56 5.17 -3.70
C ASN A 4 5.15 5.75 -2.36
N CYS A 5 5.79 6.85 -1.94
CA CYS A 5 5.47 7.49 -0.67
C CYS A 5 4.00 7.93 -0.61
N ILE A 6 3.43 8.43 -1.71
CA ILE A 6 2.01 8.82 -1.76
C ILE A 6 1.11 7.58 -1.81
N LEU A 7 1.43 6.60 -2.66
CA LEU A 7 0.62 5.37 -2.78
C LEU A 7 0.54 4.61 -1.45
N LEU A 8 1.69 4.35 -0.82
CA LEU A 8 1.78 3.57 0.42
C LEU A 8 1.20 4.32 1.61
N SER A 9 1.37 5.64 1.71
CA SER A 9 0.80 6.42 2.82
C SER A 9 -0.73 6.50 2.78
N LEU A 10 -1.32 6.62 1.59
CA LEU A 10 -2.77 6.60 1.43
C LEU A 10 -3.33 5.19 1.62
N PHE A 11 -2.65 4.17 1.11
CA PHE A 11 -3.02 2.78 1.36
C PHE A 11 -3.01 2.46 2.87
N ALA A 12 -1.96 2.90 3.56
CA ALA A 12 -1.79 2.70 4.99
C ALA A 12 -2.93 3.33 5.79
N LYS A 13 -3.28 4.58 5.46
CA LYS A 13 -4.39 5.30 6.11
C LYS A 13 -5.72 4.54 6.02
N GLU A 14 -6.06 4.00 4.86
CA GLU A 14 -7.36 3.36 4.62
C GLU A 14 -7.43 1.91 5.12
N ASN A 15 -6.28 1.22 5.17
CA ASN A 15 -6.26 -0.24 5.39
C ASN A 15 -5.60 -0.68 6.71
N LEU A 16 -4.56 0.00 7.21
CA LEU A 16 -3.81 -0.49 8.39
C LEU A 16 -4.70 -0.72 9.62
N GLY A 17 -5.66 0.18 9.87
CA GLY A 17 -6.57 0.05 11.01
C GLY A 17 -7.55 -1.13 10.93
N ARG A 18 -7.66 -1.78 9.76
CA ARG A 18 -8.56 -2.92 9.51
C ARG A 18 -7.81 -4.23 9.25
N MET A 19 -6.49 -4.17 9.10
CA MET A 19 -5.67 -5.35 8.82
C MET A 19 -5.47 -6.20 10.07
N SER A 20 -5.39 -7.51 9.87
CA SER A 20 -4.97 -8.45 10.91
C SER A 20 -3.46 -8.38 11.16
N GLU A 21 -2.99 -8.92 12.29
CA GLU A 21 -1.54 -9.00 12.59
C GLU A 21 -0.75 -9.73 11.49
N GLU A 22 -1.32 -10.79 10.91
CA GLU A 22 -0.70 -11.52 9.79
C GLU A 22 -0.57 -10.64 8.54
N GLN A 23 -1.60 -9.84 8.24
CA GLN A 23 -1.57 -8.89 7.12
C GLN A 23 -0.58 -7.75 7.37
N LEU A 24 -0.48 -7.26 8.61
CA LEU A 24 0.52 -6.26 8.99
C LEU A 24 1.94 -6.80 8.81
N ASN A 25 2.20 -8.05 9.21
CA ASN A 25 3.50 -8.69 9.00
C ASN A 25 3.83 -8.88 7.51
N ARG A 26 2.84 -9.26 6.69
CA ARG A 26 3.01 -9.33 5.22
C ARG A 26 3.27 -7.96 4.60
N TYR A 27 2.54 -6.94 5.05
CA TYR A 27 2.74 -5.56 4.60
C TYR A 27 4.13 -5.05 4.95
N ASP A 28 4.59 -5.28 6.19
CA ASP A 28 5.93 -4.90 6.65
C ASP A 28 7.01 -5.53 5.77
N ARG A 29 6.90 -6.83 5.50
CA ARG A 29 7.79 -7.55 4.58
C ARG A 29 7.76 -6.97 3.17
N LEU A 30 6.57 -6.73 2.61
CA LEU A 30 6.39 -6.18 1.26
C LEU A 30 7.07 -4.81 1.07
N ILE A 31 7.06 -3.94 2.07
CA ILE A 31 7.63 -2.59 1.95
C ILE A 31 9.11 -2.51 2.37
N ASN A 32 9.59 -3.43 3.22
CA ASN A 32 10.94 -3.36 3.80
C ASN A 32 11.92 -4.42 3.25
N GLU A 33 11.47 -5.56 2.74
CA GLU A 33 12.36 -6.59 2.17
C GLU A 33 12.92 -6.22 0.79
N PRO A 34 12.15 -5.64 -0.15
CA PRO A 34 12.70 -5.26 -1.46
C PRO A 34 13.73 -4.14 -1.33
N SER A 35 14.95 -4.37 -1.83
CA SER A 35 15.99 -3.32 -1.85
C SER A 35 15.72 -2.19 -2.85
N ASN A 36 14.73 -2.37 -3.73
CA ASN A 36 14.40 -1.43 -4.80
C ASN A 36 12.93 -1.03 -4.75
N ASP A 37 12.69 0.23 -4.41
CA ASP A 37 11.38 0.86 -4.39
C ASP A 37 10.59 0.69 -5.71
N TRP A 38 11.27 0.70 -6.86
CA TRP A 38 10.58 0.58 -8.15
C TRP A 38 9.86 -0.76 -8.31
N ASP A 39 10.37 -1.83 -7.69
CA ASP A 39 9.76 -3.15 -7.82
C ASP A 39 8.39 -3.19 -7.13
N ILE A 40 8.26 -2.56 -5.96
CA ILE A 40 6.96 -2.40 -5.26
C ILE A 40 5.95 -1.68 -6.17
N TYR A 41 6.38 -0.60 -6.84
CA TYR A 41 5.52 0.14 -7.76
C TYR A 41 5.07 -0.74 -8.94
N TYR A 42 5.99 -1.48 -9.55
CA TYR A 42 5.69 -2.35 -10.67
C TYR A 42 4.75 -3.50 -10.30
N TRP A 43 4.89 -4.06 -9.09
CA TRP A 43 3.99 -5.10 -8.60
C TRP A 43 2.60 -4.57 -8.28
N ALA A 44 2.52 -3.38 -7.68
CA ALA A 44 1.28 -2.69 -7.38
C ALA A 44 0.52 -2.25 -8.65
N THR A 45 1.23 -1.85 -9.70
CA THR A 45 0.65 -1.46 -11.00
C THR A 45 0.47 -2.63 -11.96
N GLU A 46 0.81 -3.85 -11.55
CA GLU A 46 0.79 -5.05 -12.38
C GLU A 46 1.67 -4.94 -13.65
N ALA A 47 2.60 -3.98 -13.68
CA ALA A 47 3.55 -3.79 -14.78
C ALA A 47 4.59 -4.91 -14.85
N LYS A 48 4.88 -5.56 -13.72
CA LYS A 48 5.70 -6.77 -13.61
C LYS A 48 5.06 -7.77 -12.64
N PRO A 49 5.25 -9.08 -12.86
CA PRO A 49 4.84 -10.08 -11.87
C PRO A 49 5.66 -9.90 -10.59
N ALA A 50 5.00 -10.10 -9.45
CA ALA A 50 5.67 -10.15 -8.15
C ALA A 50 6.28 -11.54 -7.93
N PRO A 51 7.38 -11.64 -7.17
CA PRO A 51 7.86 -12.92 -6.66
C PRO A 51 6.78 -13.63 -5.83
N ALA A 52 6.79 -14.97 -5.83
CA ALA A 52 5.78 -15.78 -5.14
C ALA A 52 5.69 -15.51 -3.63
N GLU A 53 6.76 -15.01 -3.00
CA GLU A 53 6.77 -14.64 -1.59
C GLU A 53 5.90 -13.41 -1.28
N PHE A 54 5.72 -12.51 -2.25
CA PHE A 54 4.92 -11.29 -2.15
C PHE A 54 3.53 -11.45 -2.79
N GLU A 55 3.27 -12.59 -3.44
CA GLU A 55 2.00 -12.88 -4.10
C GLU A 55 0.95 -13.36 -3.10
N HIS A 56 0.49 -12.42 -2.26
CA HIS A 56 -0.47 -12.65 -1.19
C HIS A 56 -1.55 -11.55 -1.14
N ASP A 57 -2.54 -11.74 -0.26
CA ASP A 57 -3.70 -10.87 -0.09
C ASP A 57 -3.37 -9.36 0.03
N VAL A 58 -2.33 -8.99 0.79
CA VAL A 58 -1.94 -7.57 0.93
C VAL A 58 -1.48 -6.94 -0.39
N LEU A 59 -0.79 -7.70 -1.25
CA LEU A 59 -0.39 -7.19 -2.56
C LEU A 59 -1.61 -7.02 -3.47
N ASP A 60 -2.58 -7.94 -3.40
CA ASP A 60 -3.83 -7.81 -4.15
C ASP A 60 -4.65 -6.60 -3.68
N MET A 61 -4.69 -6.33 -2.37
CA MET A 61 -5.27 -5.09 -1.83
C MET A 61 -4.55 -3.86 -2.37
N LEU A 62 -3.22 -3.89 -2.43
CA LEU A 62 -2.42 -2.79 -2.96
C LEU A 62 -2.65 -2.57 -4.46
N ARG A 63 -2.77 -3.64 -5.25
CA ARG A 63 -3.11 -3.58 -6.69
C ARG A 63 -4.48 -2.97 -6.94
N GLU A 64 -5.50 -3.43 -6.21
CA GLU A 64 -6.84 -2.85 -6.31
C GLU A 64 -6.86 -1.39 -5.85
N PHE A 65 -6.09 -1.05 -4.83
CA PHE A 65 -5.92 0.34 -4.40
C PHE A 65 -5.26 1.18 -5.50
N ALA A 66 -4.19 0.70 -6.13
CA ALA A 66 -3.46 1.40 -7.18
C ALA A 66 -4.32 1.71 -8.42
N LYS A 67 -5.28 0.85 -8.77
CA LYS A 67 -6.25 1.07 -9.87
C LYS A 67 -7.11 2.32 -9.70
N ASN A 68 -7.24 2.84 -8.48
CA ASN A 68 -7.98 4.06 -8.16
C ASN A 68 -9.37 4.11 -8.83
N ARG A 69 -10.17 3.04 -8.68
CA ARG A 69 -11.48 2.92 -9.34
C ARG A 69 -12.43 4.08 -9.03
N ASN A 70 -12.29 4.67 -7.84
CA ASN A 70 -13.07 5.81 -7.37
C ASN A 70 -12.54 7.17 -7.85
N ARG A 71 -11.45 7.21 -8.63
CA ARG A 71 -10.79 8.43 -9.15
C ARG A 71 -10.50 9.47 -8.05
N GLU A 72 -10.02 8.98 -6.92
CA GLU A 72 -9.66 9.82 -5.79
C GLU A 72 -8.46 10.70 -6.13
N GLN A 73 -8.43 11.91 -5.58
CA GLN A 73 -7.28 12.81 -5.73
C GLN A 73 -6.14 12.34 -4.83
N ARG A 74 -5.06 11.85 -5.44
CA ARG A 74 -3.87 11.33 -4.74
C ARG A 74 -2.66 12.23 -5.03
N LEU A 75 -2.78 13.50 -4.63
CA LEU A 75 -1.81 14.55 -4.95
C LEU A 75 -0.75 14.76 -3.87
N ARG A 76 -1.03 14.33 -2.63
CA ARG A 76 -0.15 14.48 -1.48
C ARG A 76 -0.36 13.35 -0.48
N GLN A 77 0.62 13.17 0.39
CA GLN A 77 0.47 12.31 1.56
C GLN A 77 -0.64 12.86 2.47
N PRO A 78 -1.39 11.98 3.15
CA PRO A 78 -2.40 12.40 4.10
C PRO A 78 -1.73 13.02 5.34
N ASP A 79 -2.36 14.05 5.90
CA ASP A 79 -2.00 14.56 7.23
C ASP A 79 -2.21 13.47 8.28
N LEU A 80 -1.44 13.46 9.38
CA LEU A 80 -1.48 12.40 10.39
C LEU A 80 -2.66 12.49 11.37
N GLU A 81 -3.52 13.50 11.23
CA GLU A 81 -4.64 13.75 12.14
C GLU A 81 -5.61 12.56 12.25
N TYR A 82 -5.76 11.77 11.18
CA TYR A 82 -6.63 10.57 11.15
C TYR A 82 -6.23 9.48 12.17
N LEU A 83 -5.00 9.49 12.67
CA LEU A 83 -4.54 8.54 13.69
C LEU A 83 -5.14 8.84 15.07
N PHE A 84 -5.61 10.07 15.28
CA PHE A 84 -6.14 10.56 16.55
C PHE A 84 -7.66 10.75 16.52
N GLU A 85 -8.28 10.68 15.33
CA GLU A 85 -9.72 10.74 15.16
C GLU A 85 -10.37 9.37 15.45
N PRO A 86 -11.55 9.32 16.10
CA PRO A 86 -12.28 8.08 16.26
C PRO A 86 -12.68 7.51 14.89
N PRO A 87 -12.68 6.17 14.70
CA PRO A 87 -13.07 5.56 13.43
C PRO A 87 -14.49 5.99 13.06
N ARG A 88 -14.66 6.51 11.83
CA ARG A 88 -15.97 6.86 11.25
C ARG A 88 -16.78 5.64 10.88
#